data_AF-Q08V83-F1
#
_entry.id   AF-Q08V83-F1
#
_cell.length_a   1.000
_cell.length_b   1.000
_cell.length_c   1.000
_cell.angle_alpha   90.00
_cell.angle_beta   90.00
_cell.angle_gamma   90.00
#
_symmetry.space_group_name_H-M   'P 1'
#
loop_
_entity.id
_entity.type
_entity.pdbx_description
1 polymer ?
#
loop_
_entity_poly.entity_id
_entity_poly.type
_entity_poly.pdbx_seq_one_letter_code
_entity_poly.pdbx_strand_id
1 'polypeptide(L)'
;MRGSKALQLRSQRLVTVQGIALSLCLLFATAASAATSGYTLPSSSSIQFYVNDAPWADLHYQLNGGSQQNFRMTRSGNNNLYTVTGVPSGAAVRYFFTIGNTSGGATDTAWAQFTMGGGTTPPPTGGWAVVWEDTFSTNGQPNAANWSYHAGNGFNPGNQSFSGWGNGEWEWYRPSNTYVQDGNLVIRADYNKTATRLQNRDWFQFSGRITTKGKKSWKYGRVEARIAMPSAVGTWPAFWMMGTACDDTVTTTYTPAADRYDTMASNWSSCGEIDIMEHKNTETRTFQNVFWDSRTGLFPWADGQNNEQPSNINVGNVTQFHLYSIEWEPTQIRWYVDRETNPSPVHTVDITAGNKEEFQKPFHIILNLALSGIFTGYLEPNPADFPMYMKVDYVRVWQRQ
;
A
#
# COMPACT_ATOMS: atom_id res chain seq x y z
N MET A 1 -64.05 58.53 -30.80
CA MET A 1 -64.52 57.12 -30.74
C MET A 1 -64.11 56.59 -29.36
N ARG A 2 -64.96 56.70 -28.32
CA ARG A 2 -65.88 55.65 -27.78
C ARG A 2 -65.19 54.28 -27.69
N GLY A 3 -65.06 53.57 -26.57
CA GLY A 3 -65.46 53.66 -25.14
C GLY A 3 -64.55 52.66 -24.40
N SER A 4 -64.64 52.30 -23.12
CA SER A 4 -65.62 52.51 -22.06
C SER A 4 -64.97 51.99 -20.75
N LYS A 5 -65.28 52.66 -19.64
CA LYS A 5 -64.90 52.34 -18.25
C LYS A 5 -65.55 51.03 -17.77
N ALA A 6 -64.93 50.33 -16.82
CA ALA A 6 -65.60 49.89 -15.59
C ALA A 6 -64.57 49.46 -14.52
N LEU A 7 -64.76 50.02 -13.33
CA LEU A 7 -64.11 49.74 -12.06
C LEU A 7 -65.11 48.96 -11.18
N GLN A 8 -64.64 48.42 -10.04
CA GLN A 8 -65.39 47.92 -8.84
C GLN A 8 -65.46 46.38 -8.66
N LEU A 9 -65.32 45.76 -7.48
CA LEU A 9 -65.21 46.20 -6.06
C LEU A 9 -64.86 45.00 -5.13
N ARG A 10 -64.13 45.29 -4.03
CA ARG A 10 -64.18 44.70 -2.64
C ARG A 10 -63.78 43.22 -2.43
N SER A 11 -63.13 42.80 -1.32
CA SER A 11 -63.30 43.14 0.12
C SER A 11 -61.99 42.97 0.94
N GLN A 12 -61.56 43.97 1.74
CA GLN A 12 -61.53 44.05 3.23
C GLN A 12 -60.66 43.01 3.98
N ARG A 13 -59.51 43.41 4.58
CA ARG A 13 -59.24 43.73 6.03
C ARG A 13 -59.21 42.47 6.92
N LEU A 14 -58.26 42.14 7.80
CA LEU A 14 -57.38 42.83 8.79
C LEU A 14 -56.18 41.86 9.05
N VAL A 15 -55.04 42.23 9.64
CA VAL A 15 -54.64 41.94 11.06
C VAL A 15 -53.14 42.36 11.16
N THR A 16 -52.83 43.48 11.83
CA THR A 16 -52.22 43.62 13.17
C THR A 16 -50.69 43.48 13.20
N VAL A 17 -50.03 44.61 13.51
CA VAL A 17 -48.60 44.73 13.85
C VAL A 17 -48.47 44.69 15.37
N GLN A 18 -47.68 43.75 15.91
CA GLN A 18 -47.07 43.87 17.23
C GLN A 18 -45.65 43.28 17.16
N GLY A 19 -44.66 44.12 17.45
CA GLY A 19 -43.28 43.69 17.64
C GLY A 19 -43.08 43.10 19.03
N ILE A 20 -42.29 42.02 19.11
CA ILE A 20 -41.71 41.52 20.37
C ILE A 20 -40.26 41.13 20.08
N ALA A 21 -39.37 41.62 20.95
CA ALA A 21 -37.94 41.45 20.92
C ALA A 21 -37.49 39.98 20.87
N LEU A 22 -36.54 39.66 19.98
CA LEU A 22 -35.82 38.39 20.02
C LEU A 22 -34.62 38.52 20.98
N SER A 23 -34.77 37.95 22.17
CA SER A 23 -33.64 37.65 23.05
C SER A 23 -32.75 36.61 22.38
N LEU A 24 -31.50 36.99 22.08
CA LEU A 24 -30.46 36.09 21.60
C LEU A 24 -29.99 35.22 22.78
N CYS A 25 -30.65 34.08 22.97
CA CYS A 25 -30.15 33.05 23.88
C CYS A 25 -29.04 32.29 23.14
N LEU A 26 -27.78 32.60 23.43
CA LEU A 26 -26.65 31.75 23.05
C LEU A 26 -26.79 30.42 23.79
N LEU A 27 -27.40 29.44 23.15
CA LEU A 27 -27.23 28.04 23.49
C LEU A 27 -25.79 27.66 23.13
N PHE A 28 -24.91 27.62 24.12
CA PHE A 28 -23.73 26.77 24.08
C PHE A 28 -24.22 25.33 24.05
N ALA A 29 -24.55 24.81 22.86
CA ALA A 29 -24.55 23.38 22.64
C ALA A 29 -23.08 22.96 22.73
N THR A 30 -22.67 22.43 23.87
CA THR A 30 -21.49 21.58 23.93
C THR A 30 -21.76 20.43 22.97
N ALA A 31 -21.11 20.42 21.81
CA ALA A 31 -21.08 19.24 20.98
C ALA A 31 -20.57 18.10 21.89
N ALA A 32 -21.44 17.15 22.21
CA ALA A 32 -21.00 15.92 22.84
C ALA A 32 -19.92 15.34 21.93
N SER A 33 -18.72 15.10 22.47
CA SER A 33 -17.68 14.39 21.76
C SER A 33 -18.29 13.09 21.24
N ALA A 34 -18.23 12.86 19.93
CA ALA A 34 -18.63 11.57 19.39
C ALA A 34 -17.80 10.48 20.07
N ALA A 35 -18.44 9.34 20.37
CA ALA A 35 -17.74 8.20 20.95
C ALA A 35 -16.56 7.80 20.05
N THR A 36 -15.39 7.62 20.64
CA THR A 36 -14.20 7.13 19.92
C THR A 36 -14.10 5.62 20.10
N SER A 37 -13.83 4.89 19.01
CA SER A 37 -13.83 3.41 19.02
C SER A 37 -12.67 2.83 18.23
N GLY A 38 -12.14 1.68 18.66
CA GLY A 38 -11.03 1.01 17.99
C GLY A 38 -10.54 -0.23 18.72
N TYR A 39 -9.29 -0.61 18.47
CA TYR A 39 -8.61 -1.71 19.15
C TYR A 39 -7.15 -1.38 19.49
N THR A 40 -6.58 -2.12 20.42
CA THR A 40 -5.14 -2.23 20.70
C THR A 40 -4.74 -3.70 20.74
N LEU A 41 -3.44 -4.00 20.65
CA LEU A 41 -2.91 -5.37 20.68
C LEU A 41 -2.03 -5.55 21.92
N PRO A 42 -2.58 -6.00 23.06
CA PRO A 42 -1.79 -6.22 24.28
C PRO A 42 -0.72 -7.32 24.13
N SER A 43 -0.87 -8.23 23.15
CA SER A 43 0.12 -9.24 22.78
C SER A 43 -0.07 -9.67 21.33
N SER A 44 0.85 -10.49 20.81
CA SER A 44 0.75 -11.11 19.47
C SER A 44 -0.44 -12.06 19.29
N SER A 45 -1.16 -12.36 20.38
CA SER A 45 -2.31 -13.28 20.40
C SER A 45 -3.54 -12.70 21.11
N SER A 46 -3.55 -11.39 21.41
CA SER A 46 -4.70 -10.75 22.06
C SER A 46 -5.03 -9.38 21.46
N ILE A 47 -6.31 -9.05 21.48
CA ILE A 47 -6.90 -7.81 20.99
C ILE A 47 -7.71 -7.21 22.12
N GLN A 48 -7.54 -5.93 22.41
CA GLN A 48 -8.43 -5.19 23.28
C GLN A 48 -9.20 -4.16 22.45
N PHE A 49 -10.50 -4.39 22.28
CA PHE A 49 -11.41 -3.44 21.66
C PHE A 49 -11.87 -2.41 22.70
N TYR A 50 -12.06 -1.16 22.24
CA TYR A 50 -12.55 -0.08 23.08
C TYR A 50 -13.61 0.78 22.37
N VAL A 51 -14.56 1.30 23.15
CA VAL A 51 -15.48 2.39 22.78
C VAL A 51 -15.58 3.35 23.97
N ASN A 52 -15.04 4.56 23.82
CA ASN A 52 -14.98 5.57 24.86
C ASN A 52 -16.20 6.50 24.77
N ASP A 53 -16.60 7.02 25.93
CA ASP A 53 -17.64 8.03 26.11
C ASP A 53 -19.04 7.61 25.60
N ALA A 54 -19.28 6.30 25.55
CA ALA A 54 -20.59 5.73 25.24
C ALA A 54 -21.24 5.10 26.49
N PRO A 55 -22.57 5.26 26.70
CA PRO A 55 -23.30 4.63 27.81
C PRO A 55 -23.18 3.10 27.81
N TRP A 56 -23.11 2.49 26.62
CA TRP A 56 -22.84 1.08 26.38
C TRP A 56 -22.36 0.86 24.95
N ALA A 57 -21.69 -0.26 24.69
CA ALA A 57 -21.33 -0.70 23.35
C ALA A 57 -21.40 -2.23 23.21
N ASP A 58 -21.75 -2.71 22.02
CA ASP A 58 -21.60 -4.10 21.60
C ASP A 58 -20.49 -4.22 20.56
N LEU A 59 -19.63 -5.22 20.69
CA LEU A 59 -18.61 -5.62 19.72
C LEU A 59 -19.17 -6.73 18.84
N HIS A 60 -18.99 -6.60 17.53
CA HIS A 60 -19.29 -7.62 16.54
C HIS A 60 -18.01 -7.96 15.80
N TYR A 61 -17.57 -9.23 15.77
CA TYR A 61 -16.35 -9.60 15.06
C TYR A 61 -16.38 -10.97 14.41
N GLN A 62 -15.56 -11.15 13.37
CA GLN A 62 -15.29 -12.40 12.67
C GLN A 62 -13.77 -12.64 12.67
N LEU A 63 -13.37 -13.90 12.86
CA LEU A 63 -11.99 -14.34 12.65
C LEU A 63 -11.93 -15.17 11.37
N ASN A 64 -11.03 -14.82 10.45
CA ASN A 64 -10.78 -15.53 9.19
C ASN A 64 -12.05 -15.81 8.38
N GLY A 65 -12.97 -14.83 8.31
CA GLY A 65 -14.24 -14.98 7.60
C GLY A 65 -15.21 -15.99 8.24
N GLY A 66 -14.94 -16.45 9.46
CA GLY A 66 -15.82 -17.34 10.22
C GLY A 66 -17.11 -16.68 10.71
N SER A 67 -17.87 -17.41 11.51
CA SER A 67 -19.14 -16.93 12.08
C SER A 67 -18.96 -15.68 12.94
N GLN A 68 -19.82 -14.69 12.73
CA GLN A 68 -19.85 -13.48 13.53
C GLN A 68 -20.13 -13.78 15.00
N GLN A 69 -19.30 -13.23 15.86
CA GLN A 69 -19.45 -13.23 17.31
C GLN A 69 -19.96 -11.86 17.76
N ASN A 70 -20.81 -11.84 18.78
CA ASN A 70 -21.44 -10.62 19.29
C ASN A 70 -21.31 -10.57 20.80
N PHE A 71 -20.75 -9.49 21.34
CA PHE A 71 -20.50 -9.37 22.78
C PHE A 71 -20.82 -7.98 23.30
N ARG A 72 -21.56 -7.93 24.41
CA ARG A 72 -21.68 -6.72 25.22
C ARG A 72 -20.32 -6.40 25.83
N MET A 73 -19.83 -5.20 25.55
CA MET A 73 -18.56 -4.71 26.10
C MET A 73 -18.73 -4.35 27.58
N THR A 74 -17.67 -4.56 28.36
CA THR A 74 -17.66 -4.27 29.79
C THR A 74 -17.31 -2.81 30.03
N ARG A 75 -18.16 -2.10 30.76
CA ARG A 75 -17.91 -0.69 31.07
C ARG A 75 -16.89 -0.55 32.22
N SER A 76 -15.87 0.27 32.01
CA SER A 76 -14.84 0.67 32.96
C SER A 76 -14.67 2.19 32.90
N GLY A 77 -15.24 2.90 33.89
CA GLY A 77 -15.37 4.36 33.85
C GLY A 77 -16.19 4.84 32.65
N ASN A 78 -15.58 5.66 31.79
CA ASN A 78 -16.19 6.14 30.55
C ASN A 78 -15.93 5.23 29.34
N ASN A 79 -15.14 4.17 29.51
CA ASN A 79 -14.74 3.30 28.41
C ASN A 79 -15.53 1.99 28.45
N ASN A 80 -15.86 1.45 27.29
CA ASN A 80 -16.38 0.10 27.13
C ASN A 80 -15.26 -0.74 26.51
N LEU A 81 -14.92 -1.87 27.14
CA LEU A 81 -13.77 -2.68 26.77
C LEU A 81 -14.18 -4.13 26.53
N TYR A 82 -13.54 -4.80 25.57
CA TYR A 82 -13.65 -6.24 25.38
C TYR A 82 -12.33 -6.82 24.87
N THR A 83 -11.82 -7.85 25.53
CA THR A 83 -10.56 -8.50 25.16
C THR A 83 -10.84 -9.85 24.51
N VAL A 84 -10.28 -10.06 23.32
CA VAL A 84 -10.24 -11.36 22.64
C VAL A 84 -8.83 -11.92 22.80
N THR A 85 -8.70 -13.16 23.27
CA THR A 85 -7.41 -13.84 23.45
C THR A 85 -7.31 -15.09 22.58
N GLY A 86 -6.09 -15.59 22.39
CA GLY A 86 -5.84 -16.80 21.61
C GLY A 86 -6.07 -16.61 20.11
N VAL A 87 -5.99 -15.37 19.61
CA VAL A 87 -6.18 -15.11 18.19
C VAL A 87 -4.88 -15.45 17.44
N PRO A 88 -4.92 -16.32 16.41
CA PRO A 88 -3.70 -16.72 15.70
C PRO A 88 -3.02 -15.54 15.00
N SER A 89 -1.69 -15.55 14.95
CA SER A 89 -0.94 -14.67 14.04
C SER A 89 -1.36 -14.96 12.59
N GLY A 90 -1.48 -13.90 11.80
CA GLY A 90 -2.04 -13.91 10.45
C GLY A 90 -3.57 -13.97 10.38
N ALA A 91 -4.30 -13.98 11.49
CA ALA A 91 -5.76 -14.06 11.43
C ALA A 91 -6.41 -12.74 10.99
N ALA A 92 -7.22 -12.75 9.94
CA ALA A 92 -8.04 -11.61 9.56
C ALA A 92 -9.14 -11.39 10.60
N VAL A 93 -9.11 -10.25 11.28
CA VAL A 93 -10.08 -9.81 12.27
C VAL A 93 -10.94 -8.73 11.63
N ARG A 94 -12.19 -9.07 11.32
CA ARG A 94 -13.17 -8.12 10.79
C ARG A 94 -14.14 -7.76 11.90
N TYR A 95 -14.39 -6.48 12.17
CA TYR A 95 -15.21 -6.05 13.31
C TYR A 95 -16.00 -4.76 13.04
N PHE A 96 -17.07 -4.54 13.80
CA PHE A 96 -17.74 -3.25 13.94
C PHE A 96 -18.33 -3.13 15.35
N PHE A 97 -18.81 -1.94 15.71
CA PHE A 97 -19.46 -1.68 17.00
C PHE A 97 -20.90 -1.23 16.80
N THR A 98 -21.79 -1.68 17.68
CA THR A 98 -23.06 -0.99 17.94
C THR A 98 -22.87 -0.11 19.16
N ILE A 99 -23.00 1.20 19.00
CA ILE A 99 -22.74 2.20 20.05
C ILE A 99 -24.05 2.80 20.53
N GLY A 100 -24.35 2.68 21.81
CA GLY A 100 -25.54 3.28 22.42
C GLY A 100 -25.43 4.80 22.54
N ASN A 101 -26.53 5.52 22.26
CA ASN A 101 -26.59 6.97 22.41
C ASN A 101 -27.17 7.36 23.78
N THR A 102 -26.69 8.46 24.36
CA THR A 102 -27.19 9.00 25.65
C THR A 102 -28.64 9.47 25.58
N SER A 103 -29.11 9.88 24.41
CA SER A 103 -30.50 10.27 24.14
C SER A 103 -31.43 9.10 23.80
N GLY A 104 -30.93 7.86 23.81
CA GLY A 104 -31.65 6.66 23.36
C GLY A 104 -31.33 6.29 21.91
N GLY A 105 -31.48 5.00 21.59
CA GLY A 105 -31.08 4.41 20.31
C GLY A 105 -29.62 3.96 20.26
N ALA A 106 -29.19 3.46 19.11
CA ALA A 106 -27.83 3.01 18.86
C ALA A 106 -27.42 3.25 17.40
N THR A 107 -26.11 3.32 17.16
CA THR A 107 -25.53 3.51 15.83
C THR A 107 -24.47 2.45 15.57
N ASP A 108 -24.51 1.86 14.38
CA ASP A 108 -23.48 0.92 13.94
C ASP A 108 -22.32 1.67 13.29
N THR A 109 -21.09 1.33 13.65
CA THR A 109 -19.92 1.76 12.88
C THR A 109 -19.83 0.98 11.58
N ALA A 110 -19.10 1.52 10.59
CA ALA A 110 -18.72 0.72 9.43
C ALA A 110 -17.88 -0.49 9.87
N TRP A 111 -17.93 -1.56 9.05
CA TRP A 111 -17.01 -2.68 9.19
C TRP A 111 -15.57 -2.20 9.00
N ALA A 112 -14.71 -2.59 9.92
CA ALA A 112 -13.26 -2.47 9.85
C ALA A 112 -12.63 -3.87 9.80
N GLN A 113 -11.41 -3.97 9.29
CA GLN A 113 -10.65 -5.21 9.27
C GLN A 113 -9.18 -4.93 9.53
N PHE A 114 -8.52 -5.83 10.27
CA PHE A 114 -7.07 -5.88 10.40
C PHE A 114 -6.61 -7.34 10.48
N THR A 115 -5.32 -7.60 10.32
CA THR A 115 -4.75 -8.92 10.47
C THR A 115 -3.98 -9.02 11.80
N MET A 116 -4.27 -10.02 12.63
CA MET A 116 -3.53 -10.30 13.85
C MET A 116 -2.07 -10.60 13.52
N GLY A 117 -1.13 -9.95 14.21
CA GLY A 117 0.28 -9.97 13.80
C GLY A 117 0.59 -9.15 12.54
N GLY A 118 -0.32 -8.24 12.14
CA GLY A 118 0.01 -7.02 11.44
C GLY A 118 -0.18 -5.90 12.45
N GLY A 119 0.88 -5.49 13.14
CA GLY A 119 0.77 -4.40 14.08
C GLY A 119 0.11 -3.18 13.44
N THR A 120 -0.63 -2.43 14.24
CA THR A 120 -0.20 -1.05 14.35
C THR A 120 1.25 -1.15 14.74
N THR A 121 2.12 -1.14 13.74
CA THR A 121 3.52 -0.89 13.91
C THR A 121 3.60 0.23 14.94
N PRO A 122 4.13 0.00 16.15
CA PRO A 122 4.30 1.10 17.07
C PRO A 122 5.03 2.18 16.28
N PRO A 123 4.53 3.44 16.26
CA PRO A 123 5.24 4.51 15.58
C PRO A 123 6.70 4.38 16.01
N PRO A 124 7.67 4.40 15.07
CA PRO A 124 9.05 4.38 15.47
C PRO A 124 9.23 5.44 16.57
N THR A 125 9.98 5.11 17.62
CA THR A 125 10.24 6.06 18.70
C THR A 125 10.77 7.37 18.07
N GLY A 126 10.22 8.52 18.46
CA GLY A 126 10.65 9.82 17.92
C GLY A 126 9.72 10.50 16.91
N GLY A 127 8.41 10.58 17.18
CA GLY A 127 7.52 11.56 16.53
C GLY A 127 7.06 11.21 15.11
N TRP A 128 6.87 9.94 14.78
CA TRP A 128 6.39 9.50 13.47
C TRP A 128 4.86 9.47 13.39
N ALA A 129 4.30 9.87 12.25
CA ALA A 129 2.87 9.78 11.96
C ALA A 129 2.62 9.07 10.62
N VAL A 130 1.54 8.29 10.54
CA VAL A 130 1.06 7.73 9.27
C VAL A 130 0.61 8.89 8.40
N VAL A 131 1.21 9.03 7.23
CA VAL A 131 0.83 10.06 6.25
C VAL A 131 0.05 9.46 5.08
N TRP A 132 0.15 8.15 4.88
CA TRP A 132 -0.63 7.42 3.87
C TRP A 132 -0.65 5.92 4.19
N GLU A 133 -1.76 5.28 3.82
CA GLU A 133 -1.96 3.84 3.94
C GLU A 133 -2.95 3.35 2.86
N ASP A 134 -2.73 2.14 2.36
CA ASP A 134 -3.74 1.35 1.68
C ASP A 134 -3.85 -0.02 2.35
N THR A 135 -5.00 -0.30 2.95
CA THR A 135 -5.31 -1.54 3.67
C THR A 135 -6.06 -2.56 2.81
N PHE A 136 -6.28 -2.25 1.52
CA PHE A 136 -6.96 -3.16 0.58
C PHE A 136 -8.27 -3.72 1.12
N SER A 137 -9.07 -2.88 1.78
CA SER A 137 -10.29 -3.28 2.50
C SER A 137 -11.52 -3.46 1.60
N THR A 138 -11.45 -3.05 0.33
CA THR A 138 -12.57 -3.13 -0.62
C THR A 138 -12.24 -4.08 -1.77
N ASN A 139 -12.97 -5.19 -1.86
CA ASN A 139 -12.81 -6.16 -2.96
C ASN A 139 -13.02 -5.50 -4.34
N GLY A 140 -12.26 -5.95 -5.34
CA GLY A 140 -12.34 -5.42 -6.70
C GLY A 140 -10.97 -4.97 -7.22
N GLN A 141 -10.91 -3.85 -7.93
CA GLN A 141 -9.64 -3.30 -8.40
C GLN A 141 -9.02 -2.41 -7.31
N PRO A 142 -7.67 -2.38 -7.17
CA PRO A 142 -6.95 -1.41 -6.35
C PRO A 142 -7.46 0.02 -6.54
N ASN A 143 -7.45 0.80 -5.45
CA ASN A 143 -7.94 2.17 -5.48
C ASN A 143 -7.20 2.99 -6.55
N ALA A 144 -7.92 3.46 -7.57
CA ALA A 144 -7.35 4.22 -8.67
C ALA A 144 -6.78 5.58 -8.24
N ALA A 145 -7.12 6.09 -7.06
CA ALA A 145 -6.47 7.28 -6.50
C ALA A 145 -5.07 6.99 -5.93
N ASN A 146 -4.74 5.71 -5.68
CA ASN A 146 -3.46 5.26 -5.15
C ASN A 146 -2.60 4.61 -6.24
N TRP A 147 -3.18 3.75 -7.09
CA TRP A 147 -2.42 2.81 -7.93
C TRP A 147 -2.69 2.94 -9.42
N SER A 148 -1.63 2.97 -10.22
CA SER A 148 -1.59 2.81 -11.67
C SER A 148 -1.02 1.44 -12.04
N TYR A 149 -1.26 0.98 -13.27
CA TYR A 149 -0.78 -0.31 -13.77
C TYR A 149 0.31 -0.13 -14.82
N HIS A 150 1.36 -0.94 -14.74
CA HIS A 150 2.21 -1.22 -15.90
C HIS A 150 1.60 -2.36 -16.70
N ALA A 151 1.69 -2.27 -18.02
CA ALA A 151 1.18 -3.30 -18.93
C ALA A 151 2.24 -3.65 -19.98
N GLY A 152 2.31 -4.92 -20.37
CA GLY A 152 3.32 -5.42 -21.30
C GLY A 152 4.52 -6.07 -20.62
N ASN A 153 5.55 -6.33 -21.42
CA ASN A 153 6.81 -6.96 -21.01
C ASN A 153 8.01 -6.00 -21.15
N GLY A 154 7.77 -4.70 -21.34
CA GLY A 154 8.81 -3.75 -21.74
C GLY A 154 9.29 -3.93 -23.20
N PHE A 155 8.82 -4.97 -23.90
CA PHE A 155 9.22 -5.28 -25.27
C PHE A 155 9.00 -4.09 -26.22
N ASN A 156 10.07 -3.70 -26.90
CA ASN A 156 10.07 -2.69 -27.94
C ASN A 156 10.72 -3.26 -29.22
N PRO A 157 9.97 -3.44 -30.31
CA PRO A 157 10.51 -3.92 -31.57
C PRO A 157 11.68 -3.05 -32.06
N GLY A 158 12.86 -3.66 -32.26
CA GLY A 158 14.07 -2.96 -32.73
C GLY A 158 14.96 -2.39 -31.62
N ASN A 159 14.59 -2.51 -30.34
CA ASN A 159 15.43 -2.13 -29.20
C ASN A 159 15.43 -3.25 -28.13
N GLN A 160 16.56 -3.94 -27.99
CA GLN A 160 16.70 -5.05 -27.05
C GLN A 160 16.84 -4.60 -25.60
N SER A 161 17.21 -3.33 -25.34
CA SER A 161 17.57 -2.83 -24.00
C SER A 161 16.44 -2.87 -22.99
N PHE A 162 15.17 -2.97 -23.43
CA PHE A 162 13.98 -3.00 -22.54
C PHE A 162 13.14 -4.27 -22.67
N SER A 163 13.56 -5.25 -23.49
CA SER A 163 12.85 -6.52 -23.59
C SER A 163 12.91 -7.27 -22.26
N GLY A 164 11.77 -7.77 -21.77
CA GLY A 164 11.68 -8.39 -20.45
C GLY A 164 12.00 -7.39 -19.33
N TRP A 165 11.50 -6.16 -19.47
CA TRP A 165 11.75 -5.03 -18.56
C TRP A 165 13.24 -4.72 -18.30
N GLY A 166 14.12 -5.10 -19.24
CA GLY A 166 15.58 -4.94 -19.12
C GLY A 166 16.26 -6.11 -18.39
N ASN A 167 15.49 -7.03 -17.81
CA ASN A 167 15.97 -8.16 -17.02
C ASN A 167 15.73 -9.52 -17.68
N GLY A 168 15.19 -9.55 -18.90
CA GLY A 168 14.80 -10.79 -19.57
C GLY A 168 13.61 -11.50 -18.91
N GLU A 169 12.75 -10.76 -18.22
CA GLU A 169 11.49 -11.24 -17.64
C GLU A 169 10.54 -11.80 -18.71
N TRP A 170 9.75 -12.83 -18.36
CA TRP A 170 8.91 -13.58 -19.32
C TRP A 170 7.45 -13.15 -19.33
N GLU A 171 6.97 -12.51 -18.27
CA GLU A 171 5.56 -12.20 -18.11
C GLU A 171 5.10 -11.02 -18.97
N TRP A 172 3.85 -11.09 -19.41
CA TRP A 172 3.12 -9.91 -19.85
C TRP A 172 2.31 -9.35 -18.67
N TYR A 173 2.70 -8.19 -18.13
CA TYR A 173 1.91 -7.52 -17.10
C TYR A 173 0.57 -7.03 -17.64
N ARG A 174 -0.52 -7.23 -16.88
CA ARG A 174 -1.85 -6.70 -17.23
C ARG A 174 -2.69 -6.40 -15.98
N PRO A 175 -3.58 -5.39 -16.01
CA PRO A 175 -4.40 -5.01 -14.85
C PRO A 175 -5.27 -6.14 -14.28
N SER A 176 -5.77 -7.06 -15.12
CA SER A 176 -6.62 -8.18 -14.67
C SER A 176 -5.93 -9.17 -13.72
N ASN A 177 -4.60 -9.10 -13.60
CA ASN A 177 -3.79 -9.94 -12.73
C ASN A 177 -3.52 -9.29 -11.38
N THR A 178 -4.11 -8.12 -11.13
CA THR A 178 -4.02 -7.45 -9.84
C THR A 178 -5.42 -7.03 -9.38
N TYR A 179 -5.79 -7.46 -8.18
CA TYR A 179 -7.11 -7.21 -7.61
C TYR A 179 -7.04 -7.26 -6.08
N VAL A 180 -8.00 -6.63 -5.43
CA VAL A 180 -8.21 -6.74 -3.99
C VAL A 180 -9.23 -7.85 -3.73
N GLN A 181 -8.86 -8.79 -2.86
CA GLN A 181 -9.73 -9.85 -2.40
C GLN A 181 -9.41 -10.22 -0.96
N ASP A 182 -10.44 -10.38 -0.13
CA ASP A 182 -10.35 -10.87 1.25
C ASP A 182 -9.39 -10.02 2.11
N GLY A 183 -9.44 -8.70 1.92
CA GLY A 183 -8.61 -7.73 2.66
C GLY A 183 -7.14 -7.71 2.24
N ASN A 184 -6.81 -8.23 1.06
CA ASN A 184 -5.45 -8.22 0.53
C ASN A 184 -5.45 -7.72 -0.91
N LEU A 185 -4.42 -6.98 -1.28
CA LEU A 185 -4.00 -6.91 -2.67
C LEU A 185 -3.48 -8.30 -3.08
N VAL A 186 -3.92 -8.77 -4.23
CA VAL A 186 -3.48 -10.03 -4.83
C VAL A 186 -2.88 -9.72 -6.19
N ILE A 187 -1.61 -10.05 -6.38
CA ILE A 187 -0.94 -10.10 -7.68
C ILE A 187 -0.83 -11.58 -8.07
N ARG A 188 -1.57 -11.97 -9.11
CA ARG A 188 -1.67 -13.35 -9.59
C ARG A 188 -0.80 -13.53 -10.84
N ALA A 189 0.09 -14.50 -10.83
CA ALA A 189 0.76 -14.98 -12.02
C ALA A 189 -0.06 -16.13 -12.64
N ASP A 190 -0.32 -16.06 -13.95
CA ASP A 190 -1.07 -17.03 -14.75
C ASP A 190 -0.18 -17.67 -15.82
N TYR A 191 -0.52 -18.91 -16.19
CA TYR A 191 0.01 -19.60 -17.36
C TYR A 191 -1.14 -20.07 -18.26
N ASN A 192 -1.09 -19.71 -19.53
CA ASN A 192 -2.02 -20.18 -20.55
C ASN A 192 -1.34 -21.25 -21.41
N LYS A 193 -1.99 -22.41 -21.61
CA LYS A 193 -1.48 -23.46 -22.52
C LYS A 193 -1.46 -23.03 -23.99
N THR A 194 -2.30 -22.06 -24.35
CA THR A 194 -2.36 -21.47 -25.68
C THR A 194 -1.85 -20.05 -25.61
N ALA A 195 -0.90 -19.72 -26.50
CA ALA A 195 -0.31 -18.40 -26.51
C ALA A 195 -1.36 -17.31 -26.80
N THR A 196 -1.21 -16.18 -26.14
CA THR A 196 -1.84 -14.93 -26.58
C THR A 196 -0.85 -14.17 -27.43
N ARG A 197 -1.23 -13.86 -28.68
CA ARG A 197 -0.35 -13.10 -29.57
C ARG A 197 -0.49 -11.60 -29.31
N LEU A 198 0.56 -10.97 -28.80
CA LEU A 198 0.63 -9.55 -28.47
C LEU A 198 1.94 -8.98 -29.02
N GLN A 199 1.88 -7.81 -29.66
CA GLN A 199 3.06 -7.16 -30.28
C GLN A 199 3.87 -8.10 -31.19
N ASN A 200 3.19 -8.93 -32.00
CA ASN A 200 3.78 -9.91 -32.89
C ASN A 200 4.62 -11.03 -32.23
N ARG A 201 4.49 -11.21 -30.91
CA ARG A 201 5.09 -12.32 -30.15
C ARG A 201 4.00 -13.12 -29.41
N ASP A 202 4.30 -14.39 -29.19
CA ASP A 202 3.44 -15.32 -28.45
C ASP A 202 3.79 -15.26 -26.96
N TRP A 203 2.78 -15.06 -26.11
CA TRP A 203 2.91 -14.96 -24.65
C TRP A 203 2.09 -16.04 -23.95
N PHE A 204 2.70 -16.73 -23.00
CA PHE A 204 2.05 -17.78 -22.22
C PHE A 204 1.89 -17.37 -20.75
N GLN A 205 2.76 -16.51 -20.24
CA GLN A 205 2.80 -16.08 -18.85
C GLN A 205 2.26 -14.65 -18.69
N PHE A 206 1.43 -14.44 -17.67
CA PHE A 206 0.85 -13.14 -17.35
C PHE A 206 0.97 -12.86 -15.86
N SER A 207 1.16 -11.60 -15.49
CA SER A 207 1.24 -11.20 -14.09
C SER A 207 0.76 -9.77 -13.90
N GLY A 208 0.97 -9.20 -12.71
CA GLY A 208 0.65 -7.81 -12.40
C GLY A 208 1.86 -7.03 -11.91
N ARG A 209 1.88 -5.74 -12.26
CA ARG A 209 2.81 -4.73 -11.76
C ARG A 209 2.04 -3.43 -11.58
N ILE A 210 2.03 -2.91 -10.35
CA ILE A 210 1.34 -1.67 -10.00
C ILE A 210 2.30 -0.67 -9.37
N THR A 211 1.99 0.61 -9.56
CA THR A 211 2.81 1.72 -9.11
C THR A 211 1.97 2.84 -8.54
N THR A 212 2.51 3.58 -7.58
CA THR A 212 1.92 4.84 -7.10
C THR A 212 2.32 6.06 -7.93
N LYS A 213 3.12 5.87 -9.00
CA LYS A 213 3.59 6.95 -9.87
C LYS A 213 2.44 7.80 -10.42
N GLY A 214 2.66 9.12 -10.40
CA GLY A 214 1.68 10.13 -10.82
C GLY A 214 0.53 10.35 -9.83
N LYS A 215 0.53 9.62 -8.70
CA LYS A 215 -0.54 9.68 -7.69
C LYS A 215 0.00 10.00 -6.31
N LYS A 216 1.00 9.25 -5.85
CA LYS A 216 1.65 9.42 -4.55
C LYS A 216 3.16 9.23 -4.70
N SER A 217 3.91 10.05 -3.99
CA SER A 217 5.37 9.96 -3.88
C SER A 217 5.81 10.59 -2.58
N TRP A 218 6.87 10.07 -1.98
CA TRP A 218 7.40 10.56 -0.71
C TRP A 218 8.89 10.79 -0.82
N LYS A 219 9.37 11.80 -0.09
CA LYS A 219 10.80 11.99 0.17
C LYS A 219 11.02 11.74 1.65
N TYR A 220 11.89 10.78 1.95
CA TYR A 220 12.11 10.27 3.30
C TYR A 220 10.85 9.70 3.93
N GLY A 221 11.04 8.92 4.96
CA GLY A 221 9.95 8.32 5.68
C GLY A 221 10.28 6.91 6.13
N ARG A 222 9.27 6.23 6.64
CA ARG A 222 9.26 4.78 6.69
C ARG A 222 8.23 4.26 5.73
N VAL A 223 8.64 3.33 4.89
CA VAL A 223 7.78 2.69 3.89
C VAL A 223 7.74 1.21 4.23
N GLU A 224 6.55 0.66 4.41
CA GLU A 224 6.36 -0.73 4.85
C GLU A 224 5.22 -1.42 4.14
N ALA A 225 5.35 -2.72 3.97
CA ALA A 225 4.30 -3.59 3.48
C ALA A 225 4.39 -4.96 4.14
N ARG A 226 3.22 -5.56 4.39
CA ARG A 226 3.12 -6.92 4.92
C ARG A 226 2.74 -7.87 3.80
N ILE A 227 3.66 -8.75 3.42
CA ILE A 227 3.61 -9.48 2.15
C ILE A 227 3.80 -10.98 2.40
N ALA A 228 2.98 -11.80 1.72
CA ALA A 228 3.19 -13.23 1.53
C ALA A 228 3.43 -13.51 0.04
N MET A 229 4.41 -14.36 -0.27
CA MET A 229 4.93 -14.57 -1.63
C MET A 229 4.79 -16.02 -2.10
N PRO A 230 4.82 -16.29 -3.41
CA PRO A 230 4.97 -17.66 -3.88
C PRO A 230 6.36 -18.20 -3.53
N SER A 231 6.46 -19.53 -3.36
CA SER A 231 7.73 -20.25 -3.30
C SER A 231 7.72 -21.29 -4.41
N ALA A 232 8.19 -20.90 -5.58
CA ALA A 232 8.13 -21.70 -6.80
C ALA A 232 9.26 -21.32 -7.74
N VAL A 233 9.73 -22.26 -8.55
CA VAL A 233 10.83 -22.00 -9.49
C VAL A 233 10.43 -20.90 -10.47
N GLY A 234 11.35 -19.97 -10.71
CA GLY A 234 11.18 -18.87 -11.66
C GLY A 234 10.26 -17.73 -11.18
N THR A 235 9.78 -17.71 -9.94
CA THR A 235 9.07 -16.52 -9.42
C THR A 235 10.05 -15.45 -8.94
N TRP A 236 9.71 -14.19 -9.18
CA TRP A 236 10.44 -13.02 -8.69
C TRP A 236 9.48 -11.91 -8.20
N PRO A 237 8.90 -12.05 -7.00
CA PRO A 237 8.13 -10.97 -6.37
C PRO A 237 9.04 -9.84 -5.86
N ALA A 238 8.55 -8.61 -5.97
CA ALA A 238 9.27 -7.43 -5.53
C ALA A 238 8.35 -6.36 -4.91
N PHE A 239 8.85 -5.71 -3.86
CA PHE A 239 8.35 -4.48 -3.25
C PHE A 239 9.49 -3.48 -3.20
N TRP A 240 9.37 -2.43 -3.98
CA TRP A 240 10.46 -1.52 -4.28
C TRP A 240 9.94 -0.12 -4.56
N MET A 241 10.88 0.82 -4.72
CA MET A 241 10.59 2.21 -4.97
C MET A 241 11.53 2.74 -6.04
N MET A 242 11.05 3.71 -6.82
CA MET A 242 11.84 4.37 -7.85
C MET A 242 11.64 5.88 -7.82
N GLY A 243 12.68 6.64 -8.18
CA GLY A 243 12.63 8.09 -8.24
C GLY A 243 11.47 8.60 -9.12
N THR A 244 10.73 9.60 -8.64
CA THR A 244 9.52 10.10 -9.34
C THR A 244 9.81 10.72 -10.70
N ALA A 245 11.04 11.24 -10.88
CA ALA A 245 11.49 11.79 -12.14
C ALA A 245 11.71 10.73 -13.22
N CYS A 246 11.79 9.45 -12.86
CA CYS A 246 12.05 8.39 -13.82
C CYS A 246 10.89 8.16 -14.76
N ASP A 247 11.19 7.92 -16.03
CA ASP A 247 10.23 7.50 -17.03
C ASP A 247 10.23 5.98 -17.16
N ASP A 248 9.22 5.37 -16.54
CA ASP A 248 8.94 3.93 -16.58
C ASP A 248 7.80 3.59 -17.56
N THR A 249 7.38 4.57 -18.37
CA THR A 249 6.30 4.45 -19.36
C THR A 249 6.85 4.42 -20.79
N VAL A 250 8.03 4.99 -21.02
CA VAL A 250 8.66 5.05 -22.33
C VAL A 250 9.52 3.81 -22.56
N THR A 251 8.92 2.82 -23.24
CA THR A 251 9.65 1.66 -23.77
C THR A 251 10.17 1.92 -25.19
N THR A 252 9.65 2.94 -25.89
CA THR A 252 9.85 3.15 -27.33
C THR A 252 10.95 4.16 -27.71
N THR A 253 11.28 5.10 -26.82
CA THR A 253 12.25 6.18 -27.09
C THR A 253 13.32 6.25 -26.01
N TYR A 254 13.99 5.12 -25.77
CA TYR A 254 15.22 5.14 -24.97
C TYR A 254 16.25 6.02 -25.68
N THR A 255 16.61 7.12 -25.02
CA THR A 255 17.78 7.90 -25.38
C THR A 255 18.90 7.43 -24.45
N PRO A 256 19.95 6.77 -24.97
CA PRO A 256 21.12 6.44 -24.16
C PRO A 256 21.66 7.71 -23.52
N ALA A 257 22.22 7.58 -22.31
CA ALA A 257 22.81 8.71 -21.60
C ALA A 257 23.77 9.47 -22.54
N ALA A 258 23.52 10.76 -22.76
CA ALA A 258 24.28 11.56 -23.72
C ALA A 258 25.69 11.92 -23.20
N ASP A 259 25.86 11.96 -21.87
CA ASP A 259 27.13 12.17 -21.20
C ASP A 259 27.17 11.51 -19.80
N ARG A 260 28.30 11.67 -19.11
CA ARG A 260 28.57 11.11 -17.77
C ARG A 260 27.71 11.72 -16.64
N TYR A 261 26.95 12.77 -16.94
CA TYR A 261 26.09 13.51 -16.02
C TYR A 261 24.64 13.54 -16.52
N ASP A 262 24.22 12.48 -17.18
CA ASP A 262 22.87 12.45 -17.70
C ASP A 262 21.84 12.20 -16.59
N THR A 263 21.10 13.25 -16.27
CA THR A 263 19.97 13.25 -15.33
C THR A 263 18.64 12.96 -16.03
N MET A 264 18.68 12.51 -17.29
CA MET A 264 17.50 12.15 -18.06
C MET A 264 16.64 11.12 -17.32
N ALA A 265 15.33 11.38 -17.34
CA ALA A 265 14.31 10.47 -16.84
C ALA A 265 14.37 9.06 -17.45
N SER A 266 14.94 8.91 -18.65
CA SER A 266 15.11 7.63 -19.34
C SER A 266 16.31 6.81 -18.85
N ASN A 267 17.23 7.40 -18.07
CA ASN A 267 18.29 6.63 -17.41
C ASN A 267 17.83 6.24 -15.99
N TRP A 268 17.39 5.00 -15.86
CA TRP A 268 16.84 4.47 -14.61
C TRP A 268 17.74 4.69 -13.39
N SER A 269 19.06 4.47 -13.53
CA SER A 269 20.00 4.61 -12.41
C SER A 269 20.12 6.06 -11.93
N SER A 270 19.94 7.05 -12.82
CA SER A 270 20.00 8.48 -12.48
C SER A 270 18.77 8.98 -11.70
N CYS A 271 17.73 8.16 -11.60
CA CYS A 271 16.56 8.44 -10.77
C CYS A 271 16.63 7.78 -9.38
N GLY A 272 17.40 6.71 -9.29
CA GLY A 272 17.53 5.87 -8.11
C GLY A 272 16.41 4.83 -7.95
N GLU A 273 16.79 3.70 -7.36
CA GLU A 273 15.92 2.59 -6.98
C GLU A 273 16.24 2.12 -5.55
N ILE A 274 15.20 1.80 -4.79
CA ILE A 274 15.29 1.24 -3.45
C ILE A 274 14.46 -0.04 -3.41
N ASP A 275 15.12 -1.19 -3.36
CA ASP A 275 14.47 -2.49 -3.24
C ASP A 275 14.27 -2.81 -1.78
N ILE A 276 13.03 -2.66 -1.31
CA ILE A 276 12.66 -2.93 0.08
C ILE A 276 12.66 -4.44 0.33
N MET A 277 12.16 -5.20 -0.65
CA MET A 277 12.16 -6.65 -0.65
C MET A 277 12.12 -7.17 -2.08
N GLU A 278 13.07 -8.04 -2.40
CA GLU A 278 12.97 -8.98 -3.51
C GLU A 278 13.09 -10.42 -3.01
N HIS A 279 12.51 -11.36 -3.75
CA HIS A 279 12.67 -12.79 -3.52
C HIS A 279 12.77 -13.52 -4.86
N LYS A 280 13.34 -14.72 -4.85
CA LYS A 280 13.42 -15.56 -6.05
C LYS A 280 13.20 -17.03 -5.77
N ASN A 281 12.65 -17.70 -6.78
CA ASN A 281 12.55 -19.15 -6.84
C ASN A 281 11.89 -19.73 -5.56
N THR A 282 12.52 -20.75 -5.00
CA THR A 282 12.12 -21.41 -3.75
C THR A 282 13.03 -21.02 -2.58
N GLU A 283 13.72 -19.88 -2.65
CA GLU A 283 14.66 -19.49 -1.60
C GLU A 283 13.93 -19.15 -0.29
N THR A 284 14.59 -19.40 0.84
CA THR A 284 14.09 -18.93 2.15
C THR A 284 14.59 -17.52 2.48
N ARG A 285 15.35 -16.91 1.57
CA ARG A 285 15.99 -15.60 1.76
C ARG A 285 15.30 -14.53 0.92
N THR A 286 15.24 -13.33 1.47
CA THR A 286 14.84 -12.11 0.76
C THR A 286 16.03 -11.17 0.62
N PHE A 287 16.02 -10.36 -0.42
CA PHE A 287 17.12 -9.51 -0.83
C PHE A 287 16.71 -8.04 -0.72
N GLN A 288 17.69 -7.19 -0.39
CA GLN A 288 17.53 -5.75 -0.23
C GLN A 288 18.67 -5.08 -0.97
N ASN A 289 18.35 -4.05 -1.75
CA ASN A 289 19.35 -3.37 -2.54
C ASN A 289 18.98 -1.91 -2.80
N VAL A 290 19.96 -1.16 -3.31
CA VAL A 290 19.73 0.15 -3.92
C VAL A 290 20.53 0.26 -5.20
N PHE A 291 19.98 1.00 -6.15
CA PHE A 291 20.68 1.30 -7.40
C PHE A 291 20.67 2.80 -7.66
N TRP A 292 21.80 3.29 -8.15
CA TRP A 292 21.98 4.69 -8.49
C TRP A 292 23.08 4.83 -9.54
N ASP A 293 23.14 6.00 -10.19
CA ASP A 293 24.26 6.36 -11.06
C ASP A 293 25.45 6.82 -10.20
N SER A 294 26.50 6.01 -10.13
CA SER A 294 27.69 6.32 -9.33
C SER A 294 28.51 7.48 -9.88
N ARG A 295 28.14 8.06 -11.03
CA ARG A 295 28.83 9.15 -11.74
C ARG A 295 30.23 8.78 -12.22
N THR A 296 30.54 7.48 -12.24
CA THR A 296 31.82 6.96 -12.74
C THR A 296 31.78 6.64 -14.24
N GLY A 297 30.61 6.72 -14.88
CA GLY A 297 30.41 6.31 -16.28
C GLY A 297 30.29 4.78 -16.45
N LEU A 298 30.14 4.06 -15.35
CA LEU A 298 29.91 2.62 -15.31
C LEU A 298 28.44 2.38 -14.97
N PHE A 299 27.76 1.62 -15.82
CA PHE A 299 26.42 1.12 -15.47
C PHE A 299 26.54 0.24 -14.22
N PRO A 300 25.55 0.21 -13.30
CA PRO A 300 25.71 -0.46 -11.99
C PRO A 300 26.20 -1.91 -12.01
N TRP A 301 26.04 -2.59 -13.14
CA TRP A 301 26.41 -3.99 -13.36
C TRP A 301 27.80 -4.20 -13.99
N ALA A 302 28.49 -3.14 -14.43
CA ALA A 302 29.55 -3.28 -15.43
C ALA A 302 30.94 -3.70 -14.89
N ASP A 303 31.26 -3.59 -13.60
CA ASP A 303 32.62 -3.95 -13.14
C ASP A 303 32.83 -4.14 -11.62
N GLY A 304 31.77 -4.27 -10.82
CA GLY A 304 31.92 -4.43 -9.37
C GLY A 304 32.51 -3.21 -8.66
N GLN A 305 32.65 -2.05 -9.33
CA GLN A 305 33.11 -0.80 -8.72
C GLN A 305 31.96 0.05 -8.15
N ASN A 306 30.70 -0.27 -8.46
CA ASN A 306 29.55 0.20 -7.66
C ASN A 306 29.48 -0.64 -6.38
N ASN A 307 30.03 -0.08 -5.31
CA ASN A 307 30.41 -0.78 -4.08
C ASN A 307 29.24 -1.15 -3.13
N GLU A 308 27.98 -1.08 -3.57
CA GLU A 308 26.87 -1.60 -2.75
C GLU A 308 26.61 -3.05 -3.13
N GLN A 309 26.90 -3.94 -2.19
CA GLN A 309 26.61 -5.36 -2.34
C GLN A 309 25.18 -5.60 -1.84
N PRO A 310 24.31 -6.27 -2.62
CA PRO A 310 22.96 -6.57 -2.17
C PRO A 310 23.01 -7.37 -0.86
N SER A 311 22.20 -6.97 0.10
CA SER A 311 22.03 -7.73 1.35
C SER A 311 20.97 -8.81 1.16
N ASN A 312 21.02 -9.82 2.03
CA ASN A 312 19.97 -10.82 2.11
C ASN A 312 19.80 -11.32 3.54
N ILE A 313 18.56 -11.75 3.84
CA ILE A 313 18.22 -12.32 5.13
C ILE A 313 17.28 -13.52 4.97
N ASN A 314 17.50 -14.56 5.78
CA ASN A 314 16.62 -15.72 5.86
C ASN A 314 15.35 -15.38 6.64
N VAL A 315 14.20 -15.50 5.99
CA VAL A 315 12.87 -15.26 6.59
C VAL A 315 12.13 -16.57 6.86
N GLY A 316 12.72 -17.71 6.49
CA GLY A 316 12.10 -19.02 6.61
C GLY A 316 11.04 -19.21 5.53
N ASN A 317 9.76 -19.23 5.93
CA ASN A 317 8.67 -19.53 5.00
C ASN A 317 8.08 -18.27 4.37
N VAL A 318 8.55 -17.92 3.18
CA VAL A 318 8.09 -16.77 2.38
C VAL A 318 6.61 -16.80 2.00
N THR A 319 5.95 -17.96 2.10
CA THR A 319 4.50 -18.07 1.84
C THR A 319 3.65 -17.60 3.02
N GLN A 320 4.27 -17.32 4.17
CA GLN A 320 3.64 -16.62 5.29
C GLN A 320 3.83 -15.11 5.13
N PHE A 321 2.96 -14.34 5.78
CA PHE A 321 3.12 -12.89 5.78
C PHE A 321 4.28 -12.47 6.65
N HIS A 322 5.19 -11.69 6.06
CA HIS A 322 6.28 -11.01 6.73
C HIS A 322 6.14 -9.49 6.55
N LEU A 323 6.63 -8.72 7.53
CA LEU A 323 6.67 -7.26 7.45
C LEU A 323 8.01 -6.81 6.87
N TYR A 324 7.99 -6.23 5.67
CA TYR A 324 9.17 -5.64 5.04
C TYR A 324 9.08 -4.13 5.12
N SER A 325 10.15 -3.48 5.56
CA SER A 325 10.15 -2.02 5.72
C SER A 325 11.52 -1.39 5.56
N ILE A 326 11.53 -0.12 5.18
CA ILE A 326 12.69 0.76 5.28
C ILE A 326 12.41 1.93 6.21
N GLU A 327 13.43 2.40 6.92
CA GLU A 327 13.51 3.76 7.44
C GLU A 327 14.51 4.53 6.55
N TRP A 328 14.00 5.50 5.81
CA TRP A 328 14.74 6.34 4.86
C TRP A 328 14.86 7.75 5.42
N GLU A 329 16.07 8.11 5.83
CA GLU A 329 16.46 9.39 6.41
C GLU A 329 17.40 10.14 5.45
N PRO A 330 17.67 11.45 5.66
CA PRO A 330 18.54 12.22 4.77
C PRO A 330 19.96 11.67 4.59
N THR A 331 20.45 10.87 5.54
CA THR A 331 21.84 10.38 5.56
C THR A 331 21.95 8.88 5.33
N GLN A 332 20.88 8.11 5.53
CA GLN A 332 20.92 6.65 5.43
C GLN A 332 19.56 6.05 5.12
N ILE A 333 19.59 4.82 4.60
CA ILE A 333 18.42 3.95 4.49
C ILE A 333 18.70 2.71 5.34
N ARG A 334 17.73 2.28 6.15
CA ARG A 334 17.80 1.08 6.99
C ARG A 334 16.67 0.15 6.65
N TRP A 335 16.95 -1.12 6.37
CA TRP A 335 15.93 -2.13 6.09
C TRP A 335 15.64 -2.95 7.31
N TYR A 336 14.40 -3.38 7.45
CA TYR A 336 13.97 -4.27 8.50
C TYR A 336 13.02 -5.34 7.95
N VAL A 337 13.12 -6.53 8.53
CA VAL A 337 12.19 -7.62 8.32
C VAL A 337 11.61 -8.04 9.68
N ASP A 338 10.29 -8.14 9.76
CA ASP A 338 9.54 -8.52 10.96
C ASP A 338 9.92 -7.70 12.19
N ARG A 339 10.02 -6.38 12.05
CA ARG A 339 10.62 -5.53 13.10
C ARG A 339 9.90 -5.47 14.44
N GLU A 340 8.71 -6.03 14.50
CA GLU A 340 7.99 -6.26 15.75
C GLU A 340 8.70 -7.32 16.62
N THR A 341 9.31 -8.33 15.99
CA THR A 341 10.06 -9.40 16.65
C THR A 341 11.57 -9.28 16.41
N ASN A 342 12.01 -8.57 15.37
CA ASN A 342 13.40 -8.30 15.04
C ASN A 342 13.66 -6.78 14.86
N PRO A 343 13.78 -6.00 15.95
CA PRO A 343 13.84 -4.54 15.88
C PRO A 343 15.14 -3.97 15.29
N SER A 344 16.15 -4.81 15.02
CA SER A 344 17.42 -4.40 14.46
C SER A 344 17.36 -4.32 12.92
N PRO A 345 18.02 -3.33 12.29
CA PRO A 345 18.09 -3.28 10.84
C PRO A 345 18.88 -4.47 10.29
N VAL A 346 18.39 -5.06 9.21
CA VAL A 346 19.01 -6.20 8.49
C VAL A 346 20.01 -5.73 7.43
N HIS A 347 19.90 -4.46 7.05
CA HIS A 347 20.79 -3.79 6.11
C HIS A 347 20.77 -2.28 6.38
N THR A 348 21.87 -1.60 6.11
CA THR A 348 21.99 -0.14 6.28
C THR A 348 22.93 0.40 5.24
N VAL A 349 22.47 1.42 4.50
CA VAL A 349 23.23 2.10 3.46
C VAL A 349 23.39 3.56 3.82
N ASP A 350 24.63 4.06 3.82
CA ASP A 350 24.93 5.48 3.89
C ASP A 350 24.69 6.13 2.50
N ILE A 351 23.90 7.21 2.49
CA ILE A 351 23.54 7.97 1.29
C ILE A 351 24.02 9.43 1.34
N THR A 352 25.00 9.74 2.19
CA THR A 352 25.61 11.08 2.31
C THR A 352 26.64 11.37 1.22
N ALA A 353 27.15 10.33 0.56
CA ALA A 353 28.10 10.48 -0.54
C ALA A 353 27.51 11.37 -1.64
N GLY A 354 28.32 12.28 -2.18
CA GLY A 354 27.88 13.26 -3.18
C GLY A 354 27.47 12.70 -4.54
N ASN A 355 27.54 11.37 -4.72
CA ASN A 355 27.09 10.63 -5.89
C ASN A 355 25.91 9.70 -5.57
N LYS A 356 25.18 9.93 -4.48
CA LYS A 356 23.97 9.20 -4.06
C LYS A 356 22.77 10.14 -3.91
N GLU A 357 22.80 11.28 -4.59
CA GLU A 357 21.80 12.35 -4.52
C GLU A 357 20.40 11.93 -4.99
N GLU A 358 20.30 10.83 -5.73
CA GLU A 358 19.04 10.21 -6.12
C GLU A 358 18.17 9.93 -4.90
N PHE A 359 18.75 9.34 -3.86
CA PHE A 359 18.06 9.00 -2.60
C PHE A 359 17.70 10.22 -1.74
N GLN A 360 17.91 11.43 -2.24
CA GLN A 360 17.49 12.68 -1.62
C GLN A 360 16.34 13.33 -2.42
N LYS A 361 15.74 12.62 -3.37
CA LYS A 361 14.59 13.04 -4.19
C LYS A 361 13.32 12.25 -3.82
N PRO A 362 12.12 12.64 -4.26
CA PRO A 362 10.90 11.88 -4.00
C PRO A 362 10.82 10.56 -4.81
N PHE A 363 10.36 9.50 -4.16
CA PHE A 363 10.18 8.17 -4.75
C PHE A 363 8.70 7.75 -4.72
N HIS A 364 8.30 6.91 -5.67
CA HIS A 364 7.02 6.24 -5.70
C HIS A 364 7.22 4.73 -5.49
N ILE A 365 6.20 4.07 -4.93
CA ILE A 365 6.18 2.63 -4.62
C ILE A 365 5.77 1.81 -5.85
N ILE A 366 6.38 0.64 -6.03
CA ILE A 366 6.06 -0.38 -7.02
C ILE A 366 5.92 -1.75 -6.35
N LEU A 367 4.94 -2.53 -6.80
CA LEU A 367 4.71 -3.93 -6.43
C LEU A 367 4.52 -4.77 -7.68
N ASN A 368 5.25 -5.88 -7.83
CA ASN A 368 5.08 -6.81 -8.94
C ASN A 368 5.46 -8.25 -8.58
N LEU A 369 5.02 -9.16 -9.44
CA LEU A 369 5.46 -10.56 -9.46
C LEU A 369 6.00 -10.88 -10.85
N ALA A 370 7.30 -10.73 -11.04
CA ALA A 370 8.00 -11.11 -12.27
C ALA A 370 8.14 -12.64 -12.38
N LEU A 371 8.37 -13.11 -13.60
CA LEU A 371 8.58 -14.52 -13.93
C LEU A 371 9.86 -14.69 -14.76
N SER A 372 10.72 -15.61 -14.34
CA SER A 372 12.05 -15.86 -14.89
C SER A 372 12.96 -14.63 -14.84
N GLY A 373 13.88 -14.48 -15.80
CA GLY A 373 14.81 -13.35 -15.87
C GLY A 373 16.12 -13.55 -15.13
N ILE A 374 17.02 -12.57 -15.25
CA ILE A 374 18.41 -12.68 -14.80
C ILE A 374 18.54 -13.02 -13.32
N PHE A 375 17.72 -12.43 -12.45
CA PHE A 375 17.81 -12.62 -11.00
C PHE A 375 17.44 -14.04 -10.57
N THR A 376 16.45 -14.63 -11.22
CA THR A 376 16.02 -16.02 -10.98
C THR A 376 16.97 -17.04 -11.61
N GLY A 377 17.92 -16.59 -12.45
CA GLY A 377 18.83 -17.44 -13.22
C GLY A 377 18.24 -17.96 -14.53
N TYR A 378 17.27 -17.24 -15.10
CA TYR A 378 16.49 -17.63 -16.28
C TYR A 378 15.80 -19.00 -16.12
N LEU A 379 15.48 -19.39 -14.88
CA LEU A 379 14.76 -20.62 -14.61
C LEU A 379 13.34 -20.51 -15.16
N GLU A 380 12.89 -21.58 -15.81
CA GLU A 380 11.54 -21.69 -16.38
C GLU A 380 10.55 -22.07 -15.27
N PRO A 381 9.49 -21.26 -15.03
CA PRO A 381 8.44 -21.64 -14.11
C PRO A 381 7.69 -22.90 -14.56
N ASN A 382 7.47 -23.84 -13.64
CA ASN A 382 6.71 -25.06 -13.91
C ASN A 382 5.22 -24.71 -14.12
N PRO A 383 4.60 -25.04 -15.27
CA PRO A 383 3.19 -24.78 -15.53
C PRO A 383 2.22 -25.36 -14.48
N ALA A 384 2.60 -26.41 -13.76
CA ALA A 384 1.77 -27.03 -12.73
C ALA A 384 1.66 -26.19 -11.43
N ASP A 385 2.58 -25.24 -11.22
CA ASP A 385 2.57 -24.37 -10.03
C ASP A 385 1.62 -23.17 -10.18
N PHE A 386 1.14 -22.90 -11.40
CA PHE A 386 0.22 -21.81 -11.68
C PHE A 386 -1.24 -22.16 -11.33
N PRO A 387 -2.05 -21.18 -10.86
CA PRO A 387 -1.67 -19.79 -10.60
C PRO A 387 -0.87 -19.60 -9.31
N MET A 388 0.11 -18.70 -9.36
CA MET A 388 0.93 -18.30 -8.21
C MET A 388 0.53 -16.90 -7.73
N TYR A 389 0.71 -16.62 -6.44
CA TYR A 389 0.16 -15.42 -5.82
C TYR A 389 1.17 -14.71 -4.93
N MET A 390 1.34 -13.42 -5.14
CA MET A 390 1.87 -12.48 -4.14
C MET A 390 0.67 -11.76 -3.50
N LYS A 391 0.59 -11.79 -2.17
CA LYS A 391 -0.47 -11.14 -1.39
C LYS A 391 0.12 -10.04 -0.53
N VAL A 392 -0.50 -8.88 -0.52
CA VAL A 392 -0.11 -7.73 0.31
C VAL A 392 -1.29 -7.33 1.17
N ASP A 393 -1.11 -7.41 2.49
CA ASP A 393 -2.12 -7.10 3.51
C ASP A 393 -2.32 -5.58 3.61
N TYR A 394 -1.23 -4.82 3.62
CA TYR A 394 -1.27 -3.36 3.52
C TYR A 394 0.04 -2.81 2.98
N VAL A 395 -0.01 -1.55 2.54
CA VAL A 395 1.17 -0.70 2.35
C VAL A 395 0.97 0.57 3.17
N ARG A 396 1.98 0.98 3.94
CA ARG A 396 1.90 2.14 4.83
C ARG A 396 3.15 3.00 4.72
N VAL A 397 2.95 4.32 4.80
CA VAL A 397 4.02 5.31 4.83
C VAL A 397 3.89 6.18 6.07
N TRP A 398 5.00 6.31 6.79
CA TRP A 398 5.16 7.19 7.93
C TRP A 398 6.16 8.30 7.62
N GLN A 399 5.96 9.48 8.20
CA GLN A 399 6.97 10.55 8.22
C GLN A 399 7.14 11.11 9.63
N ARG A 400 8.33 11.64 9.93
CA ARG A 400 8.56 12.39 11.17
C ARG A 400 7.77 13.69 11.13
N GLN A 401 7.18 14.05 12.27
CA GLN A 401 6.53 15.33 12.51
C GLN A 401 7.53 16.45 12.80
#